data_AF-A0A9D9SWI1-F1
#
_entry.id   AF-A0A9D9SWI1-F1
#
_cell.length_a   1.000
_cell.length_b   1.000
_cell.length_c   1.000
_cell.angle_alpha   90.00
_cell.angle_beta   90.00
_cell.angle_gamma   90.00
#
_symmetry.space_group_name_H-M   'P 1'
#
loop_
_entity.id
_entity.type
_entity.pdbx_description
1 polymer ?
#
loop_
_entity_poly.entity_id
_entity_poly.type
_entity_poly.pdbx_seq_one_letter_code
_entity_poly.pdbx_strand_id
1 'polypeptide(L)'
;EGHNPAGGWSVMLMLILLLAQGTTGLFNEDDVAFSGPLVHTVSDSLAGKLGAWHETNFQILLALIVLHVGTVLLYLRRGQNLLGPMIGGGSSVQGARVAASWIALLILAACAGLLWYLLSLAPKPAIFM
;
A
#
# COMPACT_ATOMS: atom_id res chain seq x y z
N GLU A 1 -2.43 5.92 -27.67
CA GLU A 1 -2.42 7.22 -26.95
C GLU A 1 -2.96 6.98 -25.55
N GLY A 2 -2.11 7.14 -24.54
CA GLY A 2 -2.45 6.89 -23.14
C GLY A 2 -3.33 8.01 -22.59
N HIS A 3 -4.63 7.91 -22.83
CA HIS A 3 -5.63 8.85 -22.33
C HIS A 3 -6.64 8.17 -21.42
N ASN A 4 -6.17 7.29 -20.52
CA ASN A 4 -6.95 6.92 -19.34
C ASN A 4 -6.39 7.61 -18.08
N PRO A 5 -6.50 8.95 -17.97
CA PRO A 5 -6.04 9.69 -16.79
C PRO A 5 -6.72 9.15 -15.53
N ALA A 6 -7.99 8.74 -15.62
CA ALA A 6 -8.73 8.14 -14.51
C ALA A 6 -8.05 6.87 -13.96
N GLY A 7 -7.50 6.02 -14.82
CA GLY A 7 -6.74 4.84 -14.40
C GLY A 7 -5.46 5.19 -13.65
N GLY A 8 -4.71 6.19 -14.12
CA GLY A 8 -3.48 6.65 -13.45
C GLY A 8 -3.76 7.28 -12.08
N TRP A 9 -4.78 8.13 -11.98
CA TRP A 9 -5.22 8.72 -10.71
C TRP A 9 -5.73 7.66 -9.73
N SER A 10 -6.43 6.63 -10.22
CA SER A 10 -6.90 5.52 -9.39
C SER A 10 -5.73 4.76 -8.74
N VAL A 11 -4.67 4.45 -9.49
CA VAL A 11 -3.48 3.78 -8.95
C VAL A 11 -2.76 4.67 -7.93
N MET A 12 -2.58 5.96 -8.24
CA MET A 12 -1.94 6.89 -7.31
C MET A 12 -2.72 6.99 -5.99
N LEU A 13 -4.06 7.07 -6.08
CA LEU A 13 -4.94 7.08 -4.92
C LEU A 13 -4.80 5.80 -4.09
N MET A 14 -4.80 4.62 -4.73
CA MET A 14 -4.61 3.34 -4.03
C MET A 14 -3.26 3.27 -3.32
N LEU A 15 -2.18 3.74 -3.95
CA LEU A 15 -0.85 3.74 -3.33
C LEU A 15 -0.80 4.66 -2.10
N ILE A 16 -1.43 5.83 -2.17
CA ILE A 16 -1.54 6.76 -1.03
C ILE A 16 -2.35 6.12 0.10
N LEU A 17 -3.51 5.53 -0.20
CA LEU A 17 -4.35 4.88 0.81
C LEU A 17 -3.65 3.65 1.41
N LEU A 18 -2.91 2.89 0.61
CA LEU A 18 -2.13 1.75 1.10
C LEU A 18 -1.00 2.19 2.03
N LEU A 19 -0.32 3.29 1.69
CA LEU A 19 0.67 3.88 2.57
C LEU A 19 0.04 4.38 3.87
N ALA A 20 -1.12 5.05 3.80
CA ALA A 20 -1.87 5.47 4.99
C ALA A 20 -2.36 4.28 5.84
N GLN A 21 -2.74 3.16 5.20
CA GLN A 21 -3.15 1.94 5.90
C GLN A 21 -1.97 1.35 6.68
N GLY A 22 -0.81 1.24 6.03
CA GLY A 22 0.41 0.75 6.65
C GLY A 22 0.88 1.64 7.80
N THR A 23 0.88 2.96 7.62
CA THR A 23 1.33 3.88 8.68
C THR A 23 0.39 3.89 9.88
N THR A 24 -0.92 3.94 9.67
CA THR A 24 -1.89 3.87 10.79
C THR A 24 -1.85 2.54 11.52
N GLY A 25 -1.59 1.44 10.81
CA GLY A 25 -1.40 0.12 11.43
C GLY A 25 -0.20 0.04 12.39
N LEU A 26 0.84 0.86 12.21
CA LEU A 26 2.00 0.89 13.13
C LEU A 26 1.65 1.42 14.52
N PHE A 27 0.58 2.22 14.62
CA PHE A 27 0.12 2.86 15.86
C PHE A 27 -1.20 2.26 16.37
N ASN A 28 -1.72 1.22 15.72
CA ASN A 28 -2.95 0.57 16.11
C ASN A 28 -2.66 -0.63 17.02
N GLU A 29 -3.58 -0.94 17.91
CA GLU A 29 -3.51 -2.09 18.81
C GLU A 29 -4.85 -2.81 18.81
N ASP A 30 -4.79 -4.13 18.71
CA ASP A 30 -5.95 -5.01 18.74
C ASP A 30 -6.00 -5.77 20.07
N ASP A 31 -7.19 -5.97 20.61
CA ASP A 31 -7.42 -6.49 21.97
C ASP A 31 -6.95 -7.94 22.17
N VAL A 32 -6.58 -8.64 21.08
CA VAL A 32 -6.37 -10.10 21.09
C VAL A 32 -4.90 -10.50 21.01
N ALA A 33 -4.07 -9.88 20.16
CA ALA A 33 -2.65 -10.28 20.01
C ALA A 33 -1.74 -9.36 19.19
N PHE A 34 -2.27 -8.30 18.53
CA PHE A 34 -1.51 -7.52 17.56
C PHE A 34 -1.45 -6.06 17.97
N SER A 35 -0.31 -5.68 18.55
CA SER A 35 0.00 -4.29 18.87
C SER A 35 1.06 -3.77 17.90
N GLY A 36 0.77 -2.65 17.25
CA GLY A 36 1.71 -1.98 16.36
C GLY A 36 2.95 -1.52 17.14
N PRO A 37 4.15 -1.62 16.56
CA PRO A 37 5.41 -1.35 17.26
C PRO A 37 5.55 0.09 17.77
N LEU A 38 4.74 1.03 17.26
CA LEU A 38 4.76 2.44 17.67
C LEU A 38 3.57 2.85 18.55
N VAL A 39 2.68 1.93 18.93
CA VAL A 39 1.48 2.28 19.71
C VAL A 39 1.84 2.98 21.04
N HIS A 40 2.90 2.53 21.71
CA HIS A 40 3.36 3.11 22.98
C HIS A 40 3.96 4.52 22.86
N THR A 41 4.19 5.01 21.64
CA THR A 41 4.75 6.36 21.42
C THR A 41 3.67 7.44 21.33
N VAL A 42 2.40 7.06 21.28
CA VAL A 42 1.24 7.95 21.18
C VAL A 42 0.30 7.75 22.36
N SER A 43 -0.58 8.73 22.63
CA SER A 43 -1.60 8.57 23.67
C SER A 43 -2.74 7.67 23.20
N ASP A 44 -3.39 6.95 24.12
CA ASP A 44 -4.51 6.02 23.84
C ASP A 44 -5.63 6.68 23.03
N SER A 45 -5.92 7.96 23.30
CA SER A 45 -6.91 8.75 22.56
C SER A 45 -6.55 9.00 21.10
N LEU A 46 -5.24 9.04 20.79
CA LEU A 46 -4.71 9.21 19.44
C LEU A 46 -4.63 7.85 18.74
N ALA A 47 -4.19 6.80 19.45
CA ALA A 47 -4.22 5.43 18.96
C ALA A 47 -5.65 5.00 18.55
N GLY A 48 -6.66 5.27 19.38
CA GLY A 48 -8.07 4.98 19.04
C GLY A 48 -8.58 5.75 17.81
N LYS A 49 -8.14 7.01 17.62
CA LYS A 49 -8.46 7.77 16.41
C LYS A 49 -7.78 7.20 15.16
N LEU A 50 -6.52 6.79 15.29
CA LEU A 50 -5.77 6.15 14.20
C LEU A 50 -6.37 4.79 13.84
N GLY A 51 -6.87 4.02 14.82
CA GLY A 51 -7.60 2.78 14.60
C GLY A 51 -8.92 3.00 13.85
N ALA A 52 -9.72 4.00 14.24
CA ALA A 52 -10.93 4.35 13.51
C ALA A 52 -10.65 4.79 12.06
N TRP A 53 -9.56 5.55 11.86
CA TRP A 53 -9.10 5.92 10.52
C TRP A 53 -8.62 4.71 9.72
N HIS A 54 -7.89 3.78 10.34
CA HIS A 54 -7.39 2.56 9.73
C HIS A 54 -8.53 1.68 9.20
N GLU A 55 -9.59 1.50 9.97
CA GLU A 55 -10.77 0.73 9.55
C GLU A 55 -11.51 1.43 8.39
N THR A 56 -11.73 2.73 8.50
CA THR A 56 -12.38 3.52 7.44
C THR A 56 -11.57 3.49 6.14
N ASN A 57 -10.25 3.64 6.25
CA ASN A 57 -9.34 3.62 5.11
C ASN A 57 -9.31 2.24 4.44
N PHE A 58 -9.37 1.15 5.21
CA PHE A 58 -9.50 -0.21 4.67
C PHE A 58 -10.74 -0.35 3.79
N GLN A 59 -11.89 0.12 4.25
CA GLN A 59 -13.15 0.03 3.50
C GLN A 59 -13.11 0.82 2.20
N ILE A 60 -12.53 2.03 2.22
CA ILE A 60 -12.34 2.85 1.02
C ILE A 60 -11.39 2.16 0.03
N LEU A 61 -10.28 1.63 0.53
CA LEU A 61 -9.28 0.94 -0.28
C LEU A 61 -9.88 -0.32 -0.92
N LEU A 62 -10.66 -1.09 -0.17
CA LEU A 62 -11.38 -2.27 -0.68
C LEU A 62 -12.37 -1.88 -1.79
N ALA A 63 -13.16 -0.83 -1.61
CA ALA A 63 -14.08 -0.33 -2.63
C ALA A 63 -13.36 0.07 -3.92
N LEU A 64 -12.20 0.73 -3.79
CA LEU A 64 -11.35 1.12 -4.92
C LEU A 64 -10.77 -0.09 -5.64
N ILE A 65 -10.28 -1.09 -4.91
CA ILE A 65 -9.79 -2.35 -5.51
C ILE A 65 -10.90 -3.03 -6.31
N VAL A 66 -12.11 -3.16 -5.72
CA VAL A 66 -13.26 -3.78 -6.39
C VAL A 66 -13.61 -3.01 -7.65
N LEU A 67 -13.65 -1.68 -7.59
CA LEU A 67 -13.89 -0.83 -8.75
C LEU A 67 -12.83 -1.06 -9.83
N HIS A 68 -11.55 -1.06 -9.46
CA HIS A 68 -10.44 -1.25 -10.39
C HIS A 68 -10.50 -2.62 -11.08
N VAL A 69 -10.60 -3.70 -10.31
CA VAL A 69 -10.73 -5.06 -10.86
C VAL A 69 -11.99 -5.17 -11.72
N GLY A 70 -13.10 -4.57 -11.28
CA GLY A 70 -14.33 -4.47 -12.05
C GLY A 70 -14.12 -3.83 -13.41
N THR A 71 -13.41 -2.70 -13.48
CA THR A 71 -13.09 -2.06 -14.77
C THR A 71 -12.23 -2.96 -15.65
N VAL A 72 -11.18 -3.59 -15.12
CA VAL A 72 -10.32 -4.52 -15.87
C VAL A 72 -11.11 -5.68 -16.47
N LEU A 73 -12.03 -6.27 -15.68
CA LEU A 73 -12.90 -7.34 -16.15
C LEU A 73 -13.92 -6.87 -17.20
N LEU A 74 -14.46 -5.66 -17.07
CA LEU A 74 -15.36 -5.08 -18.08
C LEU A 74 -14.65 -4.84 -19.41
N TYR A 75 -13.42 -4.32 -19.37
CA TYR A 75 -12.60 -4.15 -20.58
C TYR A 75 -12.23 -5.49 -21.22
N LEU A 76 -11.92 -6.50 -20.40
CA LEU A 76 -11.70 -7.86 -20.88
C LEU A 76 -12.93 -8.42 -21.59
N ARG A 77 -14.14 -8.23 -21.03
CA ARG A 77 -15.40 -8.63 -21.67
C ARG A 77 -15.69 -7.86 -22.97
N ARG A 78 -15.20 -6.61 -23.09
CA ARG A 78 -15.27 -5.82 -24.33
C ARG A 78 -14.19 -6.22 -25.36
N GLY A 79 -13.45 -7.30 -25.12
CA GLY A 79 -12.41 -7.80 -26.03
C GLY A 79 -11.08 -7.03 -25.94
N GLN A 80 -10.95 -6.09 -24.99
CA GLN A 80 -9.70 -5.35 -24.76
C GLN A 80 -8.90 -6.05 -23.67
N ASN A 81 -7.91 -6.84 -24.07
CA ASN A 81 -7.08 -7.58 -23.14
C ASN A 81 -6.06 -6.66 -22.45
N LEU A 82 -6.45 -6.08 -21.31
CA LEU A 82 -5.58 -5.29 -20.43
C LEU A 82 -4.73 -6.18 -19.50
N LEU A 83 -5.12 -7.44 -19.28
CA LEU A 83 -4.37 -8.39 -18.44
C LEU A 83 -3.04 -8.79 -19.07
N GLY A 84 -3.00 -8.93 -20.40
CA GLY A 84 -1.79 -9.24 -21.17
C GLY A 84 -0.61 -8.32 -20.83
N PRO A 85 -0.73 -6.99 -20.99
CA PRO A 85 0.33 -6.05 -20.62
C PRO A 85 0.59 -5.97 -19.11
N MET A 86 -0.39 -6.27 -18.25
CA MET A 86 -0.20 -6.29 -16.79
C MET A 86 0.64 -7.48 -16.30
N ILE A 87 0.43 -8.67 -16.86
CA ILE A 87 1.13 -9.91 -16.47
C ILE A 87 2.43 -10.08 -17.27
N GLY A 88 2.38 -9.81 -18.57
CA GLY A 88 3.50 -9.99 -19.49
C GLY A 88 4.47 -8.80 -19.56
N GLY A 89 4.16 -7.68 -18.91
CA GLY A 89 5.01 -6.48 -18.88
C GLY A 89 5.19 -5.76 -20.23
N GLY A 90 4.47 -6.17 -21.28
CA GLY A 90 4.60 -5.65 -22.64
C GLY A 90 3.34 -4.96 -23.11
N SER A 91 3.29 -3.63 -22.98
CA SER A 91 2.50 -2.83 -23.92
C SER A 91 3.47 -2.26 -24.96
N SER A 92 3.07 -2.25 -26.22
CA SER A 92 3.83 -1.68 -27.35
C SER A 92 3.92 -0.16 -27.25
N VAL A 93 4.51 0.35 -26.18
CA VAL A 93 4.89 1.75 -26.01
C VAL A 93 6.39 1.79 -26.21
N GLN A 94 6.82 2.05 -27.45
CA GLN A 94 8.20 2.47 -27.72
C GLN A 94 8.52 3.66 -26.78
N GLY A 95 9.36 3.44 -25.78
CA GLY A 95 9.96 4.54 -25.00
C GLY A 95 9.88 4.45 -23.48
N ALA A 96 9.12 3.52 -22.88
CA ALA A 96 9.16 3.33 -21.43
C ALA A 96 10.46 2.58 -21.03
N ARG A 97 11.52 3.33 -20.70
CA ARG A 97 12.69 2.78 -20.02
C ARG A 97 12.29 2.39 -18.60
N VAL A 98 11.99 1.11 -18.38
CA VAL A 98 11.93 0.55 -17.04
C VAL A 98 13.32 0.76 -16.44
N ALA A 99 13.41 1.52 -15.34
CA ALA A 99 14.66 1.69 -14.61
C ALA A 99 15.22 0.29 -14.32
N ALA A 100 16.53 0.12 -14.51
CA ALA A 100 17.18 -1.18 -14.43
C ALA A 100 16.75 -1.88 -13.12
N SER A 101 16.22 -3.10 -13.22
CA SER A 101 15.48 -3.80 -12.16
C SER A 101 16.25 -3.91 -10.84
N TRP A 102 17.58 -3.84 -10.90
CA TRP A 102 18.47 -3.82 -9.74
C TRP A 102 18.36 -2.53 -8.91
N ILE A 103 18.06 -1.37 -9.52
CA ILE A 103 17.83 -0.11 -8.80
C ILE A 103 16.56 -0.22 -7.96
N ALA A 104 15.50 -0.82 -8.51
CA ALA A 104 14.27 -1.09 -7.76
C ALA A 104 14.54 -2.03 -6.57
N LEU A 105 15.37 -3.06 -6.75
CA LEU A 105 15.79 -3.95 -5.67
C LEU A 105 16.61 -3.25 -4.59
N LEU A 106 17.52 -2.34 -4.97
CA LEU A 106 18.29 -1.55 -4.02
C LEU A 106 17.41 -0.59 -3.24
N ILE A 107 16.47 0.09 -3.90
CA ILE A 107 15.51 0.97 -3.22
C ILE A 107 14.65 0.16 -2.25
N LEU A 108 14.16 -1.02 -2.67
CA LEU A 108 13.38 -1.91 -1.81
C LEU A 108 14.20 -2.37 -0.59
N ALA A 109 15.43 -2.81 -0.80
CA ALA A 109 16.34 -3.23 0.28
C ALA A 109 16.68 -2.08 1.22
N ALA A 110 16.89 -0.87 0.69
CA ALA A 110 17.14 0.32 1.50
C ALA A 110 15.93 0.71 2.33
N CYS A 111 14.72 0.70 1.75
CA CYS A 111 13.47 0.95 2.48
C CYS A 111 13.23 -0.11 3.57
N ALA A 112 13.43 -1.39 3.25
CA ALA A 112 13.28 -2.48 4.22
C ALA A 112 14.31 -2.38 5.35
N GLY A 113 15.58 -2.08 5.02
CA GLY A 113 16.65 -1.89 5.99
C GLY A 113 16.43 -0.67 6.89
N LEU A 114 15.99 0.46 6.31
CA LEU A 114 15.62 1.65 7.08
C LEU A 114 14.44 1.38 8.01
N LEU A 115 13.41 0.68 7.51
CA LEU A 115 12.26 0.30 8.32
C LEU A 115 12.69 -0.61 9.48
N TRP A 116 13.51 -1.62 9.19
CA TRP A 116 14.06 -2.52 10.21
C TRP A 116 14.91 -1.78 11.24
N TYR A 117 15.76 -0.86 10.80
CA TYR A 117 16.59 -0.03 11.68
C TYR A 117 15.73 0.87 12.59
N LEU A 118 14.72 1.55 12.03
CA LEU A 118 13.79 2.37 12.81
C LEU A 118 13.01 1.54 13.83
N LEU A 119 12.57 0.34 13.45
CA LEU A 119 11.92 -0.59 14.38
C LEU A 119 12.87 -1.12 15.46
N SER A 120 14.16 -1.30 15.15
CA SER A 120 15.15 -1.73 16.14
C SER A 120 15.48 -0.65 17.19
N LEU A 121 15.24 0.62 16.85
CA LEU A 121 15.34 1.75 17.78
C LEU A 121 14.08 1.94 18.63
N ALA A 122 12.96 1.33 18.24
CA ALA A 122 11.74 1.39 19.03
C ALA A 122 11.98 0.71 20.38
N PRO A 123 11.61 1.37 21.51
CA PRO A 123 11.78 0.77 22.82
C PRO A 123 11.04 -0.57 22.88
N LYS A 124 11.75 -1.62 23.30
CA LYS A 124 11.22 -2.98 23.40
C LYS A 124 9.96 -2.96 24.27
N PRO A 125 8.90 -3.69 23.89
CA PRO A 125 7.67 -3.70 24.65
C PRO A 125 7.97 -4.27 26.05
N ALA A 126 7.58 -3.54 27.08
CA ALA A 126 7.72 -3.93 28.47
C ALA A 126 6.70 -5.02 28.81
N ILE A 127 6.83 -6.21 28.20
CA ILE A 127 5.99 -7.39 28.49
C ILE A 127 6.69 -8.31 29.53
N PHE A 128 7.78 -7.82 30.14
CA PHE A 128 8.47 -8.54 31.22
C PHE A 128 8.86 -7.57 32.36
N MET A 129 7.89 -7.12 33.14
CA MET A 129 8.06 -6.84 34.57
C MET A 129 6.73 -6.81 35.31
#